data_AF-A0A3N6P5B8-F1
#
_entry.id   AF-A0A3N6P5B8-F1
#
_cell.length_a   1.000
_cell.length_b   1.000
_cell.length_c   1.000
_cell.angle_alpha   90.00
_cell.angle_beta   90.00
_cell.angle_gamma   90.00
#
_symmetry.space_group_name_H-M   'P 1'
#
loop_
_entity.id
_entity.type
_entity.pdbx_description
1 polymer ?
#
loop_
_entity_poly.entity_id
_entity_poly.type
_entity_poly.pdbx_seq_one_letter_code
_entity_poly.pdbx_strand_id
1 'polypeptide(L)'
;MSESIFPVIFAFVAIIYWIAVATIMAFWPERLLAFYCRSRVWRWQYRFLWNKSPDEIMSAKMVRRTRFQGLIGLAFVAIILFGALLKSLRTDTH
;
A
#
# COMPACT_ATOMS: atom_id res chain seq x y z
N MET A 1 -17.24 -2.31 -27.46
CA MET A 1 -15.94 -2.35 -26.76
C MET A 1 -16.25 -2.67 -25.32
N SER A 2 -15.75 -3.81 -24.81
CA SER A 2 -16.38 -4.54 -23.71
C SER A 2 -16.33 -3.82 -22.36
N GLU A 3 -17.51 -3.63 -21.76
CA GLU A 3 -17.72 -3.14 -20.40
C GLU A 3 -16.95 -3.94 -19.33
N SER A 4 -16.46 -5.14 -19.67
CA SER A 4 -15.65 -6.03 -18.84
C SER A 4 -14.16 -5.67 -18.74
N ILE A 5 -13.59 -4.85 -19.64
CA ILE A 5 -12.15 -4.54 -19.61
C ILE A 5 -11.84 -3.46 -18.58
N PHE A 6 -12.73 -2.47 -18.43
CA PHE A 6 -12.54 -1.37 -17.49
C PHE A 6 -12.35 -1.82 -16.02
N PRO A 7 -13.17 -2.72 -15.45
CA PRO A 7 -12.97 -3.19 -14.08
C PRO A 7 -11.65 -3.96 -13.90
N VAL A 8 -11.19 -4.68 -14.93
CA VAL A 8 -9.91 -5.41 -14.88
C VAL A 8 -8.72 -4.45 -14.89
N ILE A 9 -8.74 -3.44 -15.76
CA ILE A 9 -7.71 -2.40 -15.79
C ILE A 9 -7.70 -1.64 -14.47
N PHE A 10 -8.87 -1.26 -13.95
CA PHE A 10 -8.99 -0.56 -12.67
C PHE A 10 -8.43 -1.39 -11.52
N ALA A 11 -8.78 -2.69 -11.44
CA ALA A 11 -8.25 -3.59 -10.44
C ALA A 11 -6.72 -3.72 -10.53
N PHE A 12 -6.17 -3.81 -11.74
CA PHE A 12 -4.74 -3.91 -11.96
C PHE A 12 -4.00 -2.64 -11.53
N VAL A 13 -4.50 -1.46 -11.92
CA VAL A 13 -3.94 -0.16 -11.51
C VAL A 13 -4.02 0.01 -9.99
N ALA A 14 -5.13 -0.40 -9.37
CA ALA A 14 -5.28 -0.36 -7.93
C ALA A 14 -4.24 -1.25 -7.23
N ILE A 15 -4.03 -2.48 -7.70
CA ILE A 15 -3.02 -3.40 -7.14
C ILE A 15 -1.62 -2.79 -7.25
N ILE A 16 -1.24 -2.27 -8.42
CA ILE A 16 0.06 -1.62 -8.62
C ILE A 16 0.23 -0.44 -7.66
N TYR A 17 -0.81 0.39 -7.52
CA TYR A 17 -0.79 1.51 -6.60
C TYR A 17 -0.57 1.06 -5.16
N TRP A 18 -1.27 0.02 -4.70
CA TRP A 18 -1.09 -0.53 -3.35
C TRP A 18 0.32 -1.10 -3.12
N ILE A 19 0.89 -1.78 -4.11
CA ILE A 19 2.27 -2.29 -4.04
C ILE A 19 3.26 -1.12 -3.95
N ALA A 20 3.09 -0.08 -4.77
CA ALA A 20 3.94 1.09 -4.75
C ALA A 20 3.87 1.81 -3.39
N VAL A 21 2.67 2.02 -2.85
CA VAL A 21 2.48 2.62 -1.53
C VAL A 21 3.09 1.77 -0.42
N ALA A 22 2.89 0.45 -0.42
CA ALA A 22 3.48 -0.46 0.55
C ALA A 22 5.02 -0.46 0.48
N THR A 23 5.58 -0.40 -0.73
CA THR A 23 7.03 -0.29 -0.95
C THR A 23 7.57 1.01 -0.36
N ILE A 24 6.92 2.15 -0.65
CA ILE A 24 7.32 3.44 -0.10
C ILE A 24 7.19 3.42 1.44
N MET A 25 6.13 2.83 1.99
CA MET A 25 5.98 2.66 3.44
C MET A 25 7.13 1.84 4.04
N ALA A 26 7.54 0.74 3.42
CA ALA A 26 8.55 -0.18 3.94
C ALA A 26 9.98 0.38 3.90
N PHE A 27 10.31 1.13 2.85
CA PHE A 27 11.69 1.58 2.60
C PHE A 27 11.89 3.08 2.88
N TRP A 28 10.87 3.92 2.65
CA TRP A 28 10.94 5.38 2.78
C TRP A 28 9.73 5.94 3.56
N PRO A 29 9.43 5.43 4.77
CA PRO A 29 8.26 5.84 5.55
C PRO A 29 8.25 7.35 5.85
N GLU A 30 9.43 7.95 6.05
CA GLU A 30 9.58 9.37 6.35
C GLU A 30 9.12 10.26 5.18
N ARG A 31 9.44 9.90 3.93
CA ARG A 31 8.99 10.65 2.76
C ARG A 31 7.48 10.59 2.59
N LEU A 32 6.88 9.42 2.85
CA LEU A 32 5.44 9.25 2.79
C LEU A 32 4.74 10.09 3.87
N LEU A 33 5.23 10.04 5.10
CA LEU A 33 4.68 10.81 6.21
C LEU A 33 4.87 12.33 5.99
N ALA A 34 6.00 12.75 5.44
CA ALA A 34 6.23 14.14 5.04
C ALA A 34 5.26 14.57 3.92
N PHE A 35 4.97 13.70 2.95
CA PHE A 35 3.97 13.95 1.91
C PHE A 35 2.55 14.08 2.51
N TYR A 36 2.16 13.19 3.42
CA TYR A 36 0.88 13.27 4.13
C TYR A 36 0.75 14.53 4.96
N CYS A 37 1.84 14.95 5.63
CA CYS A 37 1.89 16.24 6.30
C CYS A 37 1.74 17.37 5.29
N ARG A 38 2.39 17.34 4.12
CA ARG A 38 2.31 18.44 3.13
C ARG A 38 0.94 18.56 2.46
N SER A 39 0.25 17.46 2.19
CA SER A 39 -1.04 17.48 1.51
C SER A 39 -2.18 17.81 2.47
N ARG A 40 -2.97 18.85 2.15
CA ARG A 40 -4.13 19.28 2.98
C ARG A 40 -5.18 18.19 3.08
N VAL A 41 -5.43 17.45 2.00
CA VAL A 41 -6.44 16.38 1.96
C VAL A 41 -6.04 15.23 2.89
N TRP A 42 -4.80 14.74 2.76
CA TRP A 42 -4.29 13.66 3.60
C TRP A 42 -4.18 14.07 5.07
N ARG A 43 -3.73 15.31 5.34
CA ARG A 43 -3.68 15.86 6.70
C ARG A 43 -5.07 15.95 7.33
N TRP A 44 -6.07 16.39 6.56
CA TRP A 44 -7.46 16.43 7.01
C TRP A 44 -7.99 15.03 7.30
N GLN A 45 -7.73 14.06 6.41
CA GLN A 45 -8.15 12.68 6.58
C GLN A 45 -7.53 12.03 7.83
N TYR A 46 -6.24 12.27 8.08
CA TYR A 46 -5.56 11.78 9.28
C TYR A 46 -6.09 12.43 10.57
N ARG A 47 -6.43 13.72 10.52
CA ARG A 47 -7.04 14.43 11.65
C ARG A 47 -8.46 13.93 11.91
N PHE A 48 -9.23 13.66 10.87
CA PHE A 48 -10.61 13.17 11.00
C PHE A 48 -10.67 11.73 11.54
N LEU A 49 -9.84 10.83 11.00
CA LEU A 49 -9.88 9.41 11.36
C LEU A 49 -9.09 9.06 12.63
N TRP A 50 -7.97 9.75 12.88
CA TRP A 50 -7.05 9.39 13.97
C TRP A 50 -6.83 10.52 14.99
N ASN A 51 -7.44 11.69 14.81
CA ASN A 51 -7.27 12.87 15.67
C ASN A 51 -5.80 13.20 15.98
N LYS A 52 -4.90 12.97 15.01
CA LYS A 52 -3.46 13.21 15.17
C LYS A 52 -3.03 14.56 14.63
N SER A 53 -2.14 15.23 15.37
CA SER A 53 -1.44 16.43 14.91
C SER A 53 -0.26 16.07 13.98
N PRO A 54 0.23 17.02 13.16
CA PRO A 54 1.37 16.79 12.25
C PRO A 54 2.64 16.30 12.97
N ASP A 55 2.90 16.79 14.19
CA ASP A 55 4.06 16.40 14.98
C ASP A 55 3.96 14.94 15.46
N GLU A 56 2.75 14.49 15.77
CA GLU A 56 2.52 13.07 16.10
C GLU A 56 2.65 12.15 14.88
N ILE A 57 2.30 12.65 13.69
CA ILE A 57 2.41 11.91 12.41
C ILE A 57 3.88 11.71 12.03
N MET A 58 4.76 12.69 12.28
CA MET A 58 6.20 12.58 12.03
C MET A 58 6.99 11.94 13.18
N SER A 59 6.33 11.55 14.28
CA SER A 59 7.01 10.92 15.41
C SER A 59 7.75 9.63 15.03
N ALA A 60 8.89 9.35 15.66
CA ALA A 60 9.67 8.13 15.42
C ALA A 60 8.86 6.83 15.60
N LYS A 61 7.87 6.85 16.50
CA LYS A 61 6.93 5.75 16.72
C LYS A 61 6.04 5.52 15.49
N MET A 62 5.54 6.60 14.88
CA MET A 62 4.71 6.53 13.67
C MET A 62 5.54 6.04 12.47
N VAL A 63 6.76 6.55 12.31
CA VAL A 63 7.70 6.11 11.24
C VAL A 63 7.94 4.60 11.32
N ARG A 64 8.26 4.07 12.50
CA ARG A 64 8.45 2.62 12.69
C ARG A 64 7.18 1.82 12.39
N ARG A 65 6.01 2.32 12.81
CA ARG A 65 4.73 1.66 12.55
C ARG A 65 4.39 1.63 11.06
N THR A 66 4.58 2.75 10.36
CA THR A 66 4.41 2.85 8.90
C THR A 66 5.35 1.91 8.18
N ARG A 67 6.61 1.81 8.63
CA ARG A 67 7.59 0.86 8.10
C ARG A 67 7.13 -0.59 8.24
N PHE A 68 6.70 -0.95 9.45
CA PHE A 68 6.22 -2.30 9.74
C PHE A 68 4.95 -2.64 8.94
N GLN A 69 4.04 -1.68 8.81
CA GLN A 69 2.83 -1.84 7.99
C GLN A 69 3.16 -2.03 6.50
N GLY A 70 4.13 -1.29 5.96
CA GLY A 70 4.62 -1.48 4.60
C GLY A 70 5.23 -2.87 4.38
N LEU A 71 6.04 -3.35 5.33
CA LEU A 71 6.63 -4.69 5.28
C LEU A 71 5.57 -5.79 5.30
N ILE A 72 4.56 -5.68 6.17
CA ILE A 72 3.43 -6.63 6.20
C ILE A 72 2.69 -6.61 4.87
N GLY A 73 2.42 -5.42 4.31
CA GLY A 73 1.77 -5.28 3.02
C GLY A 73 2.54 -5.96 1.88
N LEU A 74 3.86 -5.78 1.84
CA LEU A 74 4.72 -6.45 0.87
C LEU A 74 4.75 -7.97 1.05
N ALA A 75 4.85 -8.45 2.30
CA ALA A 75 4.82 -9.88 2.59
C ALA A 75 3.48 -10.51 2.14
N PHE A 76 2.37 -9.83 2.38
CA PHE A 76 1.05 -10.29 1.95
C PHE A 76 0.94 -10.37 0.42
N VAL A 77 1.42 -9.35 -0.30
CA VAL A 77 1.47 -9.37 -1.78
C VAL A 77 2.36 -10.52 -2.27
N ALA A 78 3.52 -10.72 -1.66
CA ALA A 78 4.43 -11.80 -2.02
C ALA A 78 3.78 -13.18 -1.84
N ILE A 79 3.04 -13.39 -0.74
CA ILE A 79 2.29 -14.64 -0.50
C ILE A 79 1.23 -14.86 -1.58
N ILE A 80 0.47 -13.83 -1.98
CA ILE A 80 -0.54 -13.93 -3.03
C ILE A 80 0.10 -14.29 -4.37
N LEU A 81 1.17 -13.59 -4.75
CA LEU A 81 1.88 -13.85 -6.01
C LEU A 81 2.48 -15.25 -6.04
N PHE A 82 3.08 -15.69 -4.93
CA PHE A 82 3.66 -17.03 -4.82
C PHE A 82 2.59 -18.12 -4.86
N GLY A 83 1.46 -17.92 -4.17
CA GLY A 83 0.30 -18.81 -4.24
C GLY A 83 -0.30 -18.90 -5.64
N ALA A 84 -0.42 -17.78 -6.34
CA ALA A 84 -0.89 -17.74 -7.73
C ALA A 84 0.08 -18.46 -8.68
N LEU A 85 1.39 -18.25 -8.52
CA LEU A 85 2.43 -18.92 -9.30
C LEU A 85 2.38 -20.45 -9.11
N LEU A 86 2.32 -20.92 -7.86
CA LEU A 86 2.20 -22.34 -7.55
C LEU A 86 0.92 -22.97 -8.14
N LYS A 87 -0.19 -22.23 -8.11
CA LYS A 87 -1.44 -22.67 -8.75
C LYS A 87 -1.30 -22.78 -10.27
N SER A 88 -0.65 -21.81 -10.91
CA SER A 88 -0.39 -21.85 -12.35
C SER A 88 0.47 -23.08 -12.72
N LEU A 89 1.59 -23.27 -12.03
CA LEU A 89 2.49 -24.40 -12.26
C LEU A 89 1.81 -25.76 -12.08
N ARG A 90 0.87 -25.88 -11.15
CA ARG A 90 0.06 -27.10 -10.96
C ARG A 90 -0.95 -27.34 -12.08
N THR A 91 -1.45 -26.28 -12.70
CA THR A 91 -2.44 -26.37 -13.78
C THR A 91 -1.77 -26.78 -15.10
N ASP A 92 -0.51 -26.38 -15.31
CA ASP A 92 0.27 -26.74 -16.50
C ASP A 92 0.84 -28.18 -16.46
N THR A 93 0.71 -28.89 -15.33
CA THR A 93 1.22 -30.26 -15.12
C THR A 93 0.15 -31.35 -15.21
N HIS A 94 -1.11 -30.98 -15.49
CA HIS A 94 -2.26 -31.89 -15.69
C HIS A 94 -2.90 -31.67 -17.06
#